data_AF-A0A831Z439-F1
#
_entry.id   AF-A0A831Z439-F1
#
_cell.length_a   1.000
_cell.length_b   1.000
_cell.length_c   1.000
_cell.angle_alpha   90.00
_cell.angle_beta   90.00
_cell.angle_gamma   90.00
#
_symmetry.space_group_name_H-M   'P 1'
#
loop_
_entity.id
_entity.type
_entity.pdbx_description
1 polymer ?
#
loop_
_entity_poly.entity_id
_entity_poly.type
_entity_poly.pdbx_seq_one_letter_code
_entity_poly.pdbx_strand_id
1 'polypeptide(L)'
;AVIKIGAATEVEMKEKKARVEDALHATRAAVEEGIVPGGGTALLRSIPALEKLNLEGDRQIGVNIVRRAVEEPIRQIVNNAGLEGSVIVQRVKEAKNVNFGFNAAKEDYEEDMVKAGIIDPTKVVRTAIENAASVAGLLLMTEAVVAEIPEKEEAAPAPGAGGGMGMY
;
A
#
# COMPACT_ATOMS: atom_id res chain seq x y z
N ALA A 1 -0.99 27.48 -10.32
CA ALA A 1 -1.27 28.27 -9.11
C ALA A 1 -0.15 28.03 -8.10
N VAL A 2 0.22 29.02 -7.27
CA VAL A 2 1.19 28.86 -6.19
C VAL A 2 0.43 28.76 -4.87
N ILE A 3 0.58 27.65 -4.14
CA ILE A 3 -0.06 27.43 -2.84
C ILE A 3 0.98 27.68 -1.74
N LYS A 4 0.72 28.63 -0.84
CA LYS A 4 1.57 28.92 0.33
C LYS A 4 0.99 28.21 1.55
N ILE A 5 1.82 27.39 2.21
CA ILE A 5 1.38 26.54 3.33
C ILE A 5 2.04 27.04 4.62
N GLY A 6 1.22 27.25 5.66
CA GLY A 6 1.66 27.70 6.98
C GLY A 6 1.21 26.73 8.08
N ALA A 7 1.96 26.71 9.18
CA ALA A 7 1.65 25.92 10.37
C ALA A 7 2.29 26.55 11.62
N ALA A 8 1.88 26.09 12.81
CA ALA A 8 2.39 26.61 14.08
C ALA A 8 3.81 26.11 14.40
N THR A 9 4.19 24.93 13.88
CA THR A 9 5.53 24.35 14.04
C THR A 9 6.09 23.90 12.70
N GLU A 10 7.42 23.79 12.59
CA GLU A 10 8.07 23.33 11.35
C GLU A 10 7.69 21.89 11.00
N VAL A 11 7.53 21.02 12.01
CA VAL A 11 7.12 19.62 11.83
C VAL A 11 5.72 19.56 11.22
N GLU A 12 4.77 20.31 11.76
CA GLU A 12 3.41 20.41 11.22
C GLU A 12 3.39 21.03 9.82
N MET A 13 4.26 22.03 9.56
CA MET A 13 4.37 22.66 8.24
C MET A 13 4.82 21.64 7.19
N LYS A 14 5.82 20.80 7.52
CA LYS A 14 6.32 19.75 6.62
C LYS A 14 5.25 18.72 6.29
N GLU A 15 4.51 18.26 7.30
CA GLU A 15 3.42 17.28 7.10
C GLU A 15 2.28 17.86 6.26
N LYS A 16 1.82 19.09 6.56
CA LYS A 16 0.78 19.76 5.77
C LYS A 16 1.24 20.01 4.34
N LYS A 17 2.51 20.36 4.16
CA LYS A 17 3.09 20.54 2.83
C LYS A 17 3.07 19.25 2.02
N ALA A 18 3.54 18.15 2.60
CA ALA A 18 3.52 16.84 1.95
C ALA A 18 2.10 16.44 1.53
N ARG A 19 1.10 16.61 2.43
CA ARG A 19 -0.31 16.31 2.11
C ARG A 19 -0.85 17.11 0.93
N VAL A 20 -0.50 18.39 0.83
CA VAL A 20 -0.95 19.23 -0.30
C VAL A 20 -0.24 18.85 -1.60
N GLU A 21 1.03 18.49 -1.53
CA GLU A 21 1.77 17.97 -2.69
C GLU A 21 1.17 16.64 -3.17
N ASP A 22 0.87 15.71 -2.28
CA ASP A 22 0.20 14.44 -2.61
C ASP A 22 -1.17 14.68 -3.23
N ALA A 23 -1.98 15.59 -2.69
CA ALA A 23 -3.29 15.95 -3.26
C ALA A 23 -3.15 16.57 -4.66
N LEU A 24 -2.12 17.40 -4.89
CA LEU A 24 -1.84 17.98 -6.21
C LEU A 24 -1.45 16.90 -7.22
N HIS A 25 -0.64 15.92 -6.81
CA HIS A 25 -0.25 14.81 -7.68
C HIS A 25 -1.43 13.86 -7.96
N ALA A 26 -2.24 13.54 -6.95
CA ALA A 26 -3.43 12.72 -7.10
C ALA A 26 -4.45 13.37 -8.05
N THR A 27 -4.70 14.68 -7.90
CA THR A 27 -5.62 15.41 -8.81
C THR A 27 -5.10 15.44 -10.24
N ARG A 28 -3.79 15.67 -10.46
CA ARG A 28 -3.20 15.56 -11.80
C ARG A 28 -3.39 14.17 -12.41
N ALA A 29 -3.10 13.13 -11.66
CA ALA A 29 -3.29 11.74 -12.09
C ALA A 29 -4.76 11.42 -12.41
N ALA A 30 -5.70 11.99 -11.63
CA ALA A 30 -7.13 11.83 -11.86
C ALA A 30 -7.61 12.54 -13.13
N VAL A 31 -7.03 13.70 -13.48
CA VAL A 31 -7.34 14.38 -14.75
C VAL A 31 -6.82 13.59 -15.95
N GLU A 32 -5.68 12.89 -15.82
CA GLU A 32 -5.06 12.15 -16.92
C GLU A 32 -5.78 10.84 -17.27
N GLU A 33 -6.08 9.99 -16.28
CA GLU A 33 -6.65 8.65 -16.52
C GLU A 33 -8.03 8.42 -15.84
N GLY A 34 -8.61 9.47 -15.27
CA GLY A 34 -9.89 9.40 -14.57
C GLY A 34 -9.77 8.85 -13.15
N ILE A 35 -10.92 8.44 -12.61
CA ILE A 35 -11.09 7.99 -11.22
C ILE A 35 -11.79 6.64 -11.16
N VAL A 36 -11.55 5.91 -10.08
CA VAL A 36 -12.18 4.63 -9.76
C VAL A 36 -12.66 4.60 -8.30
N PRO A 37 -13.60 3.70 -7.93
CA PRO A 37 -13.98 3.47 -6.55
C PRO A 37 -12.77 3.13 -5.67
N GLY A 38 -12.54 3.94 -4.64
CA GLY A 38 -11.35 3.84 -3.81
C GLY A 38 -11.43 2.75 -2.73
N GLY A 39 -10.51 2.82 -1.76
CA GLY A 39 -10.50 1.91 -0.61
C GLY A 39 -10.16 0.46 -0.98
N GLY A 40 -9.40 0.26 -2.07
CA GLY A 40 -9.09 -1.06 -2.62
C GLY A 40 -10.24 -1.74 -3.36
N THR A 41 -11.41 -1.09 -3.47
CA THR A 41 -12.59 -1.64 -4.17
C THR A 41 -12.29 -1.88 -5.64
N ALA A 42 -11.65 -0.94 -6.34
CA ALA A 42 -11.31 -1.08 -7.76
C ALA A 42 -10.48 -2.34 -8.05
N LEU A 43 -9.52 -2.69 -7.19
CA LEU A 43 -8.69 -3.89 -7.35
C LEU A 43 -9.52 -5.16 -7.16
N LEU A 44 -10.44 -5.21 -6.19
CA LEU A 44 -11.36 -6.35 -6.05
C LEU A 44 -12.24 -6.55 -7.28
N ARG A 45 -12.66 -5.46 -7.95
CA ARG A 45 -13.46 -5.54 -9.18
C ARG A 45 -12.68 -6.10 -10.38
N SER A 46 -11.36 -6.24 -10.29
CA SER A 46 -10.56 -6.92 -11.31
C SER A 46 -10.61 -8.45 -11.21
N ILE A 47 -11.03 -9.03 -10.08
CA ILE A 47 -11.04 -10.48 -9.86
C ILE A 47 -11.82 -11.26 -10.93
N PRO A 48 -13.03 -10.86 -11.36
CA PRO A 48 -13.76 -11.57 -12.42
C PRO A 48 -13.04 -11.58 -13.77
N ALA A 49 -12.16 -10.60 -14.04
CA ALA A 49 -11.34 -10.61 -15.24
C ALA A 49 -10.20 -11.64 -15.12
N LEU A 50 -9.62 -11.79 -13.93
CA LEU A 50 -8.61 -12.81 -13.64
C LEU A 50 -9.20 -14.23 -13.68
N GLU A 51 -10.44 -14.43 -13.21
CA GLU A 51 -11.12 -15.73 -13.23
C GLU A 51 -11.44 -16.23 -14.64
N LYS A 52 -11.50 -15.34 -15.64
CA LYS A 52 -11.66 -15.71 -17.05
C LYS A 52 -10.37 -16.24 -17.67
N LEU A 53 -9.22 -16.07 -17.01
CA LEU A 53 -7.94 -16.58 -17.49
C LEU A 53 -7.81 -18.05 -17.11
N ASN A 54 -7.95 -18.94 -18.09
CA ASN A 54 -7.69 -20.36 -17.94
C ASN A 54 -6.36 -20.70 -18.62
N LEU A 55 -5.31 -20.82 -17.82
CA LEU A 55 -3.94 -21.08 -18.28
C LEU A 55 -3.47 -22.46 -17.78
N GLU A 56 -2.48 -23.02 -18.44
CA GLU A 56 -1.94 -24.33 -18.07
C GLU A 56 -0.73 -24.21 -17.11
N GLY A 57 -0.62 -25.18 -16.19
CA GLY A 57 0.52 -25.33 -15.29
C GLY A 57 0.80 -24.12 -14.40
N ASP A 58 2.08 -23.75 -14.28
CA ASP A 58 2.56 -22.69 -13.38
C ASP A 58 1.99 -21.31 -13.72
N ARG A 59 1.54 -21.09 -14.96
CA ARG A 59 0.88 -19.83 -15.34
C ARG A 59 -0.42 -19.62 -14.57
N GLN A 60 -1.17 -20.69 -14.29
CA GLN A 60 -2.38 -20.60 -13.48
C GLN A 60 -2.07 -20.27 -12.02
N ILE A 61 -0.93 -20.76 -11.51
CA ILE A 61 -0.44 -20.41 -10.17
C ILE A 61 -0.14 -18.91 -10.12
N GLY A 62 0.51 -18.36 -11.13
CA GLY A 62 0.73 -16.91 -11.26
C GLY A 62 -0.57 -16.08 -11.21
N VAL A 63 -1.61 -16.50 -11.94
CA VAL A 63 -2.93 -15.86 -11.88
C VAL A 63 -3.52 -15.93 -10.46
N ASN A 64 -3.39 -17.07 -9.78
CA ASN A 64 -3.87 -17.23 -8.40
C ASN A 64 -3.13 -16.33 -7.40
N ILE A 65 -1.83 -16.11 -7.59
CA ILE A 65 -1.03 -15.19 -6.77
C ILE A 65 -1.57 -13.76 -6.91
N VAL A 66 -1.75 -13.29 -8.15
CA VAL A 66 -2.30 -11.94 -8.41
C VAL A 66 -3.72 -11.82 -7.85
N ARG A 67 -4.57 -12.84 -8.05
CA ARG A 67 -5.94 -12.87 -7.52
C ARG A 67 -5.97 -12.72 -6.00
N ARG A 68 -5.01 -13.31 -5.28
CA ARG A 68 -4.89 -13.13 -3.84
C ARG A 68 -4.36 -11.74 -3.48
N ALA A 69 -3.33 -11.27 -4.17
CA ALA A 69 -2.68 -10.00 -3.89
C ALA A 69 -3.61 -8.79 -4.02
N VAL A 70 -4.54 -8.80 -4.99
CA VAL A 70 -5.50 -7.69 -5.18
C VAL A 70 -6.50 -7.53 -4.03
N GLU A 71 -6.66 -8.54 -3.15
CA GLU A 71 -7.48 -8.45 -1.95
C GLU A 71 -6.77 -7.76 -0.77
N GLU A 72 -5.44 -7.67 -0.81
CA GLU A 72 -4.64 -7.18 0.32
C GLU A 72 -4.80 -5.68 0.61
N PRO A 73 -4.93 -4.77 -0.38
CA PRO A 73 -5.05 -3.33 -0.09
C PRO A 73 -6.27 -2.98 0.77
N ILE A 74 -7.44 -3.52 0.43
CA ILE A 74 -8.66 -3.32 1.22
C ILE A 74 -8.56 -4.03 2.59
N ARG A 75 -7.97 -5.23 2.64
CA ARG A 75 -7.75 -5.96 3.90
C ARG A 75 -6.88 -5.14 4.85
N GLN A 76 -5.80 -4.55 4.35
CA GLN A 76 -4.90 -3.74 5.16
C GLN A 76 -5.59 -2.47 5.66
N ILE A 77 -6.37 -1.79 4.82
CA ILE A 77 -7.14 -0.60 5.22
C ILE A 77 -8.12 -0.94 6.35
N VAL A 78 -8.84 -2.06 6.22
CA VAL A 78 -9.81 -2.52 7.22
C VAL A 78 -9.13 -2.93 8.52
N ASN A 79 -8.01 -3.66 8.44
CA ASN A 79 -7.25 -4.06 9.62
C ASN A 79 -6.68 -2.85 10.36
N ASN A 80 -6.24 -1.81 9.63
CA ASN A 80 -5.78 -0.55 10.22
C ASN A 80 -6.91 0.22 10.92
N ALA A 81 -8.17 -0.03 10.55
CA ALA A 81 -9.35 0.47 11.24
C ALA A 81 -9.76 -0.40 12.45
N GLY A 82 -9.02 -1.48 12.76
CA GLY A 82 -9.31 -2.36 13.90
C GLY A 82 -10.43 -3.37 13.65
N LEU A 83 -10.80 -3.59 12.39
CA LEU A 83 -11.88 -4.49 11.98
C LEU A 83 -11.36 -5.75 11.30
N GLU A 84 -12.22 -6.75 11.15
CA GLU A 84 -11.86 -8.03 10.54
C GLU A 84 -11.90 -7.96 9.00
N GLY A 85 -10.71 -7.79 8.38
CA GLY A 85 -10.55 -7.64 6.93
C GLY A 85 -11.19 -8.75 6.10
N SER A 86 -11.13 -10.01 6.55
CA SER A 86 -11.65 -11.16 5.79
C SER A 86 -13.15 -11.06 5.52
N VAL A 87 -13.93 -10.64 6.52
CA VAL A 87 -15.41 -10.54 6.42
C VAL A 87 -15.80 -9.42 5.48
N ILE A 88 -15.14 -8.27 5.60
CA ILE A 88 -15.43 -7.08 4.80
C ILE A 88 -15.05 -7.30 3.34
N VAL A 89 -13.86 -7.86 3.08
CA VAL A 89 -13.41 -8.19 1.72
C VAL A 89 -14.38 -9.13 1.04
N GLN A 90 -14.82 -10.18 1.73
CA GLN A 90 -15.76 -11.14 1.16
C GLN A 90 -17.10 -10.48 0.81
N ARG A 91 -17.65 -9.64 1.70
CA ARG A 91 -18.90 -8.92 1.43
C ARG A 91 -18.79 -7.94 0.27
N VAL A 92 -17.68 -7.20 0.16
CA VAL A 92 -17.47 -6.28 -0.98
C VAL A 92 -17.33 -7.07 -2.28
N LYS A 93 -16.64 -8.22 -2.26
CA LYS A 93 -16.45 -9.11 -3.42
C LYS A 93 -17.77 -9.68 -3.95
N GLU A 94 -18.69 -10.07 -3.07
CA GLU A 94 -20.01 -10.64 -3.43
C GLU A 94 -20.97 -9.60 -4.02
N ALA A 95 -20.75 -8.31 -3.78
CA ALA A 95 -21.60 -7.26 -4.29
C ALA A 95 -21.52 -7.14 -5.82
N LYS A 96 -22.68 -7.08 -6.49
CA LYS A 96 -22.79 -6.90 -7.95
C LYS A 96 -22.52 -5.48 -8.40
N ASN A 97 -22.76 -4.51 -7.51
CA ASN A 97 -22.55 -3.10 -7.80
C ASN A 97 -21.06 -2.80 -7.77
N VAL A 98 -20.53 -2.29 -8.89
CA VAL A 98 -19.11 -1.94 -9.04
C VAL A 98 -18.65 -0.86 -8.06
N ASN A 99 -19.56 0.06 -7.69
CA ASN A 99 -19.28 1.16 -6.78
C ASN A 99 -19.52 0.79 -5.31
N PHE A 100 -20.08 -0.39 -5.01
CA PHE A 100 -20.26 -0.82 -3.63
C PHE A 100 -18.90 -1.12 -3.00
N GLY A 101 -18.67 -0.57 -1.81
CA GLY A 101 -17.41 -0.73 -1.08
C GLY A 101 -17.57 -0.51 0.42
N PHE A 102 -16.44 -0.43 1.10
CA PHE A 102 -16.41 -0.23 2.55
C PHE A 102 -15.70 1.08 2.90
N ASN A 103 -16.37 1.90 3.69
CA ASN A 103 -15.85 3.14 4.23
C ASN A 103 -15.23 2.88 5.60
N ALA A 104 -13.92 2.63 5.63
CA ALA A 104 -13.20 2.34 6.86
C ALA A 104 -13.16 3.50 7.87
N ALA A 105 -13.41 4.75 7.44
CA ALA A 105 -13.47 5.89 8.35
C ALA A 105 -14.81 5.99 9.11
N LYS A 106 -15.90 5.45 8.53
CA LYS A 106 -17.23 5.38 9.18
C LYS A 106 -17.58 3.98 9.69
N GLU A 107 -16.74 2.99 9.38
CA GLU A 107 -16.99 1.58 9.65
C GLU A 107 -18.30 1.05 9.03
N ASP A 108 -18.67 1.57 7.85
CA ASP A 108 -19.92 1.22 7.18
C ASP A 108 -19.73 0.94 5.68
N TYR A 109 -20.68 0.22 5.09
CA TYR A 109 -20.72 -0.04 3.66
C TYR A 109 -21.37 1.12 2.92
N GLU A 110 -20.76 1.54 1.82
CA GLU A 110 -21.31 2.58 0.95
C GLU A 110 -21.84 1.91 -0.33
N GLU A 111 -23.10 2.19 -0.68
CA GLU A 111 -23.68 1.75 -1.95
C GLU A 111 -22.95 2.34 -3.16
N ASP A 112 -22.35 3.52 -2.98
CA ASP A 112 -21.60 4.19 -4.02
C ASP A 112 -20.41 4.95 -3.43
N MET A 113 -19.24 4.33 -3.49
CA MET A 113 -17.97 4.89 -3.04
C MET A 113 -17.63 6.22 -3.74
N VAL A 114 -18.04 6.39 -5.00
CA VAL A 114 -17.81 7.64 -5.75
C VAL A 114 -18.66 8.76 -5.18
N LYS A 115 -19.94 8.49 -4.90
CA LYS A 115 -20.83 9.48 -4.23
C LYS A 115 -20.41 9.75 -2.79
N ALA A 116 -19.87 8.76 -2.09
CA ALA A 116 -19.29 8.91 -0.76
C ALA A 116 -17.98 9.72 -0.76
N GLY A 117 -17.43 10.04 -1.94
CA GLY A 117 -16.19 10.80 -2.09
C GLY A 117 -14.92 9.97 -1.88
N ILE A 118 -15.04 8.65 -1.81
CA ILE A 118 -13.91 7.72 -1.66
C ILE A 118 -13.51 7.23 -3.04
N ILE A 119 -12.63 8.00 -3.67
CA ILE A 119 -12.18 7.80 -5.04
C ILE A 119 -10.66 7.77 -5.09
N ASP A 120 -10.13 6.91 -5.94
CA ASP A 120 -8.70 6.85 -6.23
C ASP A 120 -8.45 7.19 -7.71
N PRO A 121 -7.37 7.91 -8.06
CA PRO A 121 -6.99 8.11 -9.45
C PRO A 121 -6.68 6.78 -10.13
N THR A 122 -7.26 6.52 -11.31
CA THR A 122 -7.06 5.26 -12.07
C THR A 122 -5.58 4.97 -12.28
N LYS A 123 -4.82 6.01 -12.65
CA LYS A 123 -3.37 5.94 -12.89
C LYS A 123 -2.61 5.41 -11.69
N VAL A 124 -2.97 5.85 -10.48
CA VAL A 124 -2.29 5.45 -9.25
C VAL A 124 -2.55 3.97 -8.97
N VAL A 125 -3.80 3.52 -9.06
CA VAL A 125 -4.17 2.11 -8.83
C VAL A 125 -3.48 1.18 -9.83
N ARG A 126 -3.51 1.55 -11.13
CA ARG A 126 -2.86 0.80 -12.20
C ARG A 126 -1.33 0.73 -12.02
N THR A 127 -0.70 1.89 -11.81
CA THR A 127 0.76 1.97 -11.65
C THR A 127 1.23 1.22 -10.40
N ALA A 128 0.44 1.23 -9.31
CA ALA A 128 0.77 0.52 -8.09
C ALA A 128 0.85 -1.00 -8.31
N ILE A 129 -0.15 -1.60 -8.97
CA ILE A 129 -0.14 -3.05 -9.23
C ILE A 129 0.91 -3.44 -10.28
N GLU A 130 1.12 -2.62 -11.32
CA GLU A 130 2.17 -2.83 -12.33
C GLU A 130 3.57 -2.85 -11.70
N ASN A 131 3.87 -1.86 -10.85
CA ASN A 131 5.16 -1.78 -10.16
C ASN A 131 5.35 -2.92 -9.15
N ALA A 132 4.30 -3.24 -8.38
CA ALA A 132 4.35 -4.35 -7.42
C ALA A 132 4.60 -5.69 -8.13
N ALA A 133 3.90 -5.95 -9.24
CA ALA A 133 4.08 -7.15 -10.03
C ALA A 133 5.48 -7.21 -10.67
N SER A 134 6.02 -6.07 -11.13
CA SER A 134 7.35 -5.98 -11.71
C SER A 134 8.46 -6.38 -10.71
N VAL A 135 8.43 -5.80 -9.51
CA VAL A 135 9.42 -6.13 -8.47
C VAL A 135 9.23 -7.55 -7.96
N ALA A 136 8.00 -7.98 -7.70
CA ALA A 136 7.72 -9.34 -7.25
C ALA A 136 8.18 -10.39 -8.27
N GLY A 137 7.94 -10.15 -9.57
CA GLY A 137 8.40 -11.03 -10.64
C GLY A 137 9.92 -11.18 -10.67
N LEU A 138 10.66 -10.08 -10.52
CA LEU A 138 12.12 -10.10 -10.43
C LEU A 138 12.60 -10.94 -9.24
N LEU A 139 12.01 -10.72 -8.05
CA LEU A 139 12.37 -11.43 -6.82
C LEU A 139 12.07 -12.94 -6.91
N LEU A 140 10.94 -13.32 -7.49
CA LEU A 140 10.56 -14.74 -7.67
C LEU A 140 11.52 -15.51 -8.59
N MET A 141 12.20 -14.82 -9.51
CA MET A 141 13.20 -15.40 -10.41
C MET A 141 14.63 -15.29 -9.86
N THR A 142 14.83 -14.74 -8.67
CA THR A 142 16.15 -14.53 -8.08
C THR A 142 16.61 -15.79 -7.36
N GLU A 143 17.55 -16.52 -7.96
CA GLU A 143 18.12 -17.75 -7.37
C GLU A 143 19.30 -17.47 -6.42
N ALA A 144 20.03 -16.36 -6.62
CA ALA A 144 21.21 -16.01 -5.83
C ALA A 144 21.37 -14.49 -5.68
N VAL A 145 21.95 -14.07 -4.56
CA VAL A 145 22.29 -12.68 -4.26
C VAL A 145 23.75 -12.61 -3.84
N VAL A 146 24.51 -11.70 -4.45
CA VAL A 146 25.86 -11.34 -4.02
C VAL A 146 25.76 -10.05 -3.22
N ALA A 147 26.14 -10.11 -1.94
CA ALA A 147 26.09 -8.98 -1.02
C ALA A 147 27.47 -8.68 -0.44
N GLU A 148 27.66 -7.44 0.01
CA GLU A 148 28.85 -7.05 0.76
C GLU A 148 28.87 -7.73 2.13
N ILE A 149 30.07 -8.03 2.62
CA ILE A 149 30.24 -8.59 3.97
C ILE A 149 29.86 -7.48 4.96
N PRO A 150 28.95 -7.73 5.91
CA PRO A 150 28.58 -6.74 6.92
C PRO A 150 29.84 -6.24 7.65
N GLU A 151 30.03 -4.92 7.66
CA GLU A 151 31.10 -4.31 8.45
C GLU A 151 30.88 -4.66 9.93
N LYS A 152 31.94 -5.09 10.61
CA LYS A 152 31.87 -5.26 12.07
C LYS A 152 31.91 -3.88 12.69
N GLU A 153 30.83 -3.49 13.37
CA GLU A 153 30.88 -2.34 14.27
C GLU A 153 32.01 -2.60 15.28
N GLU A 154 33.02 -1.72 15.28
CA GLU A 154 34.07 -1.76 16.29
C GLU A 154 33.41 -1.58 17.65
N ALA A 155 33.48 -2.60 18.50
CA ALA A 155 33.01 -2.50 19.87
C ALA A 155 33.71 -1.32 20.52
N ALA A 156 32.95 -0.28 20.87
CA ALA A 156 33.47 0.85 21.62
C ALA A 156 34.26 0.29 22.82
N PRO A 157 35.50 0.76 23.05
CA PRO A 157 36.33 0.20 24.11
C PRO A 157 35.56 0.28 25.42
N ALA A 158 35.32 -0.88 26.03
CA ALA A 158 34.65 -0.98 27.31
C ALA A 158 35.37 -0.06 28.31
N PRO A 159 34.66 0.76 29.10
CA PRO A 159 35.30 1.53 30.16
C PRO A 159 35.96 0.54 31.11
N GLY A 160 37.29 0.51 31.11
CA GLY A 160 38.06 -0.42 31.93
C GLY A 160 37.69 -0.27 33.40
N ALA A 161 36.99 -1.26 33.93
CA ALA A 161 36.83 -1.48 35.35
C ALA A 161 37.99 -2.34 35.85
N GLY A 162 38.71 -1.86 36.86
CA GLY A 162 39.74 -2.59 37.61
C GLY A 162 41.12 -1.99 37.40
N GLY A 163 41.85 -1.55 38.43
CA GLY A 163 41.62 -1.67 39.86
C GLY A 163 42.74 -0.89 40.58
N GLY A 164 42.47 -0.54 41.83
CA GLY A 164 43.43 0.18 42.66
C GLY A 164 44.71 -0.62 42.94
N MET A 165 45.82 0.09 42.93
CA MET A 165 47.03 -0.15 43.72
C MET A 165 47.75 1.21 43.71
N GLY A 166 47.75 2.02 44.77
CA GLY A 166 48.39 1.71 46.04
C GLY A 166 49.82 2.24 46.00
N MET A 167 50.02 3.43 46.59
CA MET A 167 51.25 4.01 47.18
C MET A 167 52.60 3.34 46.84
N TYR A 168 53.51 4.09 46.20
CA TYR A 168 54.78 4.61 46.74
C TYR A 168 55.41 5.58 45.73
#